data_AF-A0A1X0RJV9-F1
#
_entry.id   AF-A0A1X0RJV9-F1
#
_cell.length_a   1.000
_cell.length_b   1.000
_cell.length_c   1.000
_cell.angle_alpha   90.00
_cell.angle_beta   90.00
_cell.angle_gamma   90.00
#
_symmetry.space_group_name_H-M   'P 1'
#
loop_
_entity.id
_entity.type
_entity.pdbx_description
1 polymer ?
#
loop_
_entity_poly.entity_id
_entity_poly.type
_entity_poly.pdbx_seq_one_letter_code
_entity_poly.pdbx_strand_id
1 'polypeptide(L)' 'CRIHHSAFVVDSINRRGYKPLFMPPYSPFLNPIEECWSKIKSNIKRNPLDKADTLTSRLSAACQSVTVEDC' A
#
# COMPACT_ATOMS: atom_id res chain seq x y z
N CYS A 1 13.39 -4.17 6.69
CA CYS A 1 12.38 -4.22 7.76
C CYS A 1 12.45 -5.60 8.45
N ARG A 2 12.87 -5.69 9.73
CA ARG A 2 13.10 -6.98 10.41
C ARG A 2 11.82 -7.71 10.82
N ILE A 3 10.73 -6.98 11.09
CA ILE A 3 9.46 -7.57 11.56
C ILE A 3 8.83 -8.53 10.53
N HIS A 4 8.97 -8.25 9.24
CA HIS A 4 8.46 -9.12 8.16
C HIS A 4 9.28 -10.41 7.96
N HIS A 5 10.48 -10.49 8.55
CA HIS A 5 11.35 -11.67 8.49
C HIS A 5 11.25 -12.55 9.75
N SER A 6 10.37 -12.21 10.69
CA SER A 6 10.18 -13.02 11.89
C SER A 6 9.62 -14.40 11.52
N ALA A 7 10.08 -15.45 12.22
CA ALA A 7 9.62 -16.82 11.99
C ALA A 7 8.09 -16.92 12.05
N PHE A 8 7.47 -16.24 13.03
CA PHE A 8 6.02 -16.16 13.16
C PHE A 8 5.31 -15.66 11.89
N VAL A 9 5.80 -14.57 11.27
CA VAL A 9 5.20 -14.01 10.05
C VAL A 9 5.41 -14.95 8.87
N VAL A 10 6.63 -15.46 8.69
CA VAL A 10 6.97 -16.38 7.59
C VAL A 10 6.15 -17.68 7.66
N ASP A 11 6.04 -18.28 8.85
CA ASP A 11 5.26 -19.48 9.06
C ASP A 11 3.77 -19.25 8.81
N SER A 12 3.24 -18.09 9.20
CA SER A 12 1.84 -17.73 8.95
C SER A 12 1.53 -17.61 7.46
N ILE A 13 2.47 -17.07 6.67
CA ILE A 13 2.37 -16.97 5.21
C ILE A 13 2.44 -18.37 4.58
N ASN A 14 3.44 -19.17 4.97
CA ASN A 14 3.67 -20.51 4.44
C ASN A 14 2.51 -21.48 4.75
N ARG A 15 1.90 -21.39 5.94
CA ARG A 15 0.74 -22.22 6.33
C ARG A 15 -0.48 -21.99 5.43
N ARG A 16 -0.61 -20.82 4.81
CA ARG A 16 -1.64 -20.54 3.80
C ARG A 16 -1.25 -20.96 2.38
N GLY A 17 -0.06 -21.53 2.19
CA GLY A 17 0.46 -21.95 0.88
C GLY A 17 1.10 -20.82 0.06
N TYR A 18 1.23 -19.62 0.62
CA TYR A 18 1.93 -18.50 -0.01
C TYR A 18 3.43 -18.57 0.23
N LYS A 19 4.21 -17.86 -0.60
CA LYS A 19 5.65 -17.69 -0.42
C LYS A 19 5.98 -16.21 -0.25
N PRO A 20 6.68 -15.81 0.82
CA PRO A 20 7.08 -14.41 0.98
C PRO A 20 8.11 -14.03 -0.08
N LEU A 21 7.89 -12.91 -0.76
CA LEU A 21 8.86 -12.27 -1.64
C LEU A 21 9.46 -11.06 -0.92
N PHE A 22 10.74 -11.16 -0.54
CA PHE A 22 11.43 -10.08 0.14
C PHE A 22 12.14 -9.18 -0.88
N MET A 23 11.97 -7.87 -0.71
CA MET A 23 12.63 -6.87 -1.54
C MET A 23 13.92 -6.37 -0.90
N PRO A 24 14.93 -5.97 -1.70
CA PRO A 24 16.12 -5.30 -1.18
C PRO A 24 15.73 -4.01 -0.41
N PRO A 25 16.50 -3.64 0.62
CA PRO A 25 16.30 -2.37 1.32
C PRO A 25 16.31 -1.17 0.35
N TYR A 26 15.50 -0.15 0.65
CA TYR A 26 15.44 1.11 -0.11
C TYR A 26 15.19 0.98 -1.61
N SER A 27 14.53 -0.10 -2.04
CA SER A 27 14.20 -0.34 -3.45
C SER A 27 12.68 -0.24 -3.72
N PRO A 28 12.03 0.90 -3.41
CA PRO A 28 10.59 1.06 -3.62
C PRO A 28 10.22 0.97 -5.11
N PHE A 29 11.13 1.34 -6.02
CA PHE A 29 10.95 1.21 -7.47
C PHE A 29 10.77 -0.23 -7.96
N LEU A 30 11.06 -1.24 -7.13
CA LEU A 30 10.78 -2.65 -7.42
C LEU A 30 9.39 -3.10 -6.98
N ASN A 31 8.62 -2.24 -6.32
CA ASN A 31 7.32 -2.55 -5.75
C ASN A 31 6.20 -1.90 -6.58
N PRO A 32 5.43 -2.66 -7.38
CA PRO A 32 4.40 -2.11 -8.27
C PRO A 32 3.33 -1.27 -7.56
N ILE A 33 3.08 -1.54 -6.27
CA ILE A 33 2.07 -0.80 -5.49
C ILE A 33 2.43 0.69 -5.29
N GLU A 34 3.69 1.09 -5.50
CA GLU A 34 4.11 2.48 -5.28
C GLU A 34 3.43 3.46 -6.25
N GLU A 35 3.21 3.05 -7.50
CA GLU A 35 2.51 3.88 -8.51
C GLU A 35 1.04 4.08 -8.13
N CYS A 36 0.36 3.01 -7.71
CA CYS A 36 -1.00 3.06 -7.18
C CYS A 36 -1.10 4.03 -5.99
N TRP A 37 -0.16 3.92 -5.05
CA TRP A 37 -0.09 4.84 -3.91
C TRP A 37 0.23 6.28 -4.31
N SER A 38 1.00 6.51 -5.37
CA SER A 38 1.28 7.86 -5.90
C SER A 38 -0.04 8.56 -6.28
N LYS A 39 -0.90 7.88 -7.04
CA LYS A 39 -2.22 8.42 -7.42
C LYS A 39 -3.15 8.61 -6.24
N ILE A 40 -3.25 7.64 -5.33
CA ILE A 40 -4.08 7.75 -4.11
C ILE A 40 -3.67 8.98 -3.29
N LYS A 41 -2.36 9.13 -3.02
CA LYS A 41 -1.82 10.25 -2.26
C LYS A 41 -2.07 11.59 -2.96
N SER A 42 -1.94 11.64 -4.29
CA SER A 42 -2.21 12.86 -5.06
C SER A 42 -3.67 13.33 -4.93
N ASN A 43 -4.62 12.40 -4.92
CA ASN A 43 -6.05 12.69 -4.76
C ASN A 43 -6.37 13.18 -3.35
N ILE A 44 -5.86 12.50 -2.32
CA ILE A 44 -6.11 12.87 -0.93
C ILE A 44 -5.54 14.27 -0.61
N LYS A 45 -4.36 14.59 -1.12
CA LYS A 45 -3.65 15.86 -0.88
C LYS A 45 -4.16 17.03 -1.72
N ARG A 46 -5.01 16.78 -2.73
CA ARG A 46 -5.51 17.82 -3.64
C ARG A 46 -6.21 18.95 -2.89
N ASN A 47 -6.97 18.61 -1.85
CA ASN A 47 -7.70 19.56 -1.00
C ASN A 47 -7.38 19.29 0.49
N PRO A 48 -7.34 20.31 1.37
CA PRO A 48 -7.21 20.11 2.83
C PRO A 48 -8.36 19.30 3.43
N LEU A 49 -8.13 18.69 4.60
CA LEU A 49 -9.17 18.02 5.42
C LEU A 49 -10.12 19.04 6.06
N ASP A 50 -11.40 18.97 5.68
CA ASP A 50 -12.46 19.73 6.33
C ASP A 50 -12.86 19.08 7.65
N LYS A 51 -13.51 19.82 8.56
CA LYS A 51 -13.93 19.30 9.88
C LYS A 51 -14.90 18.12 9.80
N ALA A 52 -15.68 18.05 8.72
CA ALA A 52 -16.63 16.95 8.48
C ALA A 52 -15.98 15.76 7.76
N ASP A 53 -14.78 15.93 7.20
CA ASP A 53 -14.09 14.86 6.51
C ASP A 53 -13.32 13.96 7.46
N THR A 54 -13.24 12.69 7.08
CA THR A 54 -12.30 11.75 7.69
C THR A 54 -11.25 11.34 6.65
N LEU A 55 -10.02 11.08 7.09
CA LEU A 55 -9.00 10.58 6.20
C LEU A 55 -9.41 9.24 5.56
N THR A 56 -10.14 8.41 6.31
CA THR A 56 -10.63 7.10 5.84
C THR A 56 -11.69 7.22 4.74
N SER A 57 -12.64 8.15 4.86
CA SER A 57 -13.63 8.37 3.80
C SER A 57 -12.97 8.85 2.50
N ARG A 58 -11.98 9.75 2.60
CA ARG A 58 -11.21 10.19 1.43
C ARG A 58 -10.30 9.12 0.85
N LEU A 59 -9.68 8.30 1.68
CA LEU A 59 -8.90 7.16 1.22
C LEU A 59 -9.78 6.21 0.39
N SER A 60 -10.98 5.89 0.89
CA SER A 60 -11.94 5.04 0.18
C SER A 60 -12.31 5.62 -1.20
N ALA A 61 -12.65 6.92 -1.26
CA ALA A 61 -12.94 7.61 -2.51
C ALA A 61 -11.73 7.65 -3.46
N ALA A 62 -10.52 7.90 -2.95
CA ALA A 62 -9.30 7.93 -3.74
C ALA A 62 -8.95 6.55 -4.33
N CYS A 63 -9.15 5.47 -3.58
CA CYS A 63 -8.96 4.10 -4.06
C CYS A 63 -9.86 3.78 -5.26
N GLN A 64 -11.08 4.33 -5.33
CA GLN A 64 -11.99 4.13 -6.46
C GLN A 64 -11.51 4.81 -7.76
N SER A 65 -10.55 5.74 -7.67
CA SER A 65 -9.97 6.41 -8.84
C SER A 65 -8.81 5.63 -9.48
N VAL A 66 -8.32 4.57 -8.83
CA VAL A 66 -7.21 3.74 -9.31
C VAL A 66 -7.70 2.79 -10.39
N THR A 67 -6.98 2.72 -11.49
CA THR A 67 -7.20 1.81 -12.62
C THR A 67 -6.00 0.88 -12.81
N VAL A 68 -6.11 -0.04 -13.78
CA VAL A 68 -5.04 -1.03 -14.05
C VAL A 68 -3.77 -0.34 -14.53
N GLU A 69 -3.89 0.80 -15.20
CA GLU A 69 -2.77 1.59 -15.71
C GLU A 69 -1.95 2.28 -14.60
N ASP A 70 -2.48 2.33 -13.37
CA ASP A 70 -1.78 2.89 -12.21
C ASP A 70 -1.06 1.79 -11.38
N CYS A 71 -0.98 0.56 -11.88
CA CYS A 71 -0.40 -0.61 -11.20
C CYS A 71 0.70 -1.25 -12.06
#